data_AF-A0AAV5UZU3-F1
#
_entry.id   AF-A0AAV5UZU3-F1
#
_cell.length_a   1.000
_cell.length_b   1.000
_cell.length_c   1.000
_cell.angle_alpha   90.00
_cell.angle_beta   90.00
_cell.angle_gamma   90.00
#
_symmetry.space_group_name_H-M   'P 1'
#
loop_
_entity.id
_entity.type
_entity.pdbx_description
1 polymer ?
#
loop_
_entity_poly.entity_id
_entity_poly.type
_entity_poly.pdbx_seq_one_letter_code
_entity_poly.pdbx_strand_id
1 'polypeptide(L)'
;ALCVPTWLETIPSTSKGCFDTVIIWEGVAAVQSDSSPLQLYKFIDDDVFQLELPVSDVIVVSEGYWSCVEIRGRFTNGDTLVYHAETPERACEMISTISSQVDSSLAEIVVRLDPDPLRLLDSLSISTRLDEWTVFAQSLSKKWTVVCDSSMPM
;
A
#
# COMPACT_ATOMS: atom_id res chain seq x y z
N ALA A 1 -8.33 -21.89 16.48
CA ALA A 1 -8.91 -20.80 15.69
C ALA A 1 -7.84 -19.73 15.57
N LEU A 2 -7.33 -19.48 14.37
CA LEU A 2 -6.41 -18.37 14.12
C LEU A 2 -7.21 -17.09 14.33
N CYS A 3 -6.80 -16.23 15.26
CA CYS A 3 -7.36 -14.88 15.37
C CYS A 3 -7.08 -14.17 14.05
N VAL A 4 -8.12 -13.95 13.25
CA VAL A 4 -8.05 -13.04 12.12
C VAL A 4 -7.77 -11.65 12.71
N PRO A 5 -6.67 -10.97 12.33
CA PRO A 5 -6.38 -9.65 12.86
C PRO A 5 -7.53 -8.68 12.52
N THR A 6 -7.83 -7.74 13.42
CA THR A 6 -8.94 -6.77 13.25
C THR A 6 -8.76 -5.81 12.07
N TRP A 7 -7.58 -5.78 11.48
CA TRP A 7 -7.24 -4.97 10.30
C TRP A 7 -7.37 -5.76 8.98
N LEU A 8 -7.96 -6.95 9.02
CA LEU A 8 -8.16 -7.80 7.85
C LEU A 8 -9.64 -8.15 7.70
N GLU A 9 -10.26 -7.67 6.62
CA GLU A 9 -11.60 -8.09 6.20
C GLU A 9 -11.51 -8.88 4.89
N THR A 10 -12.19 -10.03 4.85
CA THR A 10 -12.32 -10.84 3.64
C THR A 10 -13.79 -10.86 3.25
N ILE A 11 -14.08 -10.43 2.02
CA ILE A 11 -15.44 -10.46 1.46
C ILE A 11 -15.48 -11.63 0.47
N PRO A 12 -16.05 -12.79 0.84
CA PRO A 12 -16.13 -13.94 -0.05
C PRO A 12 -17.03 -13.61 -1.25
N SER A 13 -16.55 -13.91 -2.45
CA SER A 13 -17.36 -13.73 -3.65
C SER A 13 -18.52 -14.74 -3.68
N THR A 14 -19.72 -14.24 -4.00
CA THR A 14 -20.94 -15.07 -4.11
C THR A 14 -21.10 -15.72 -5.49
N SER A 15 -20.14 -15.54 -6.40
CA SER A 15 -20.23 -16.01 -7.79
C SER A 15 -19.02 -16.85 -8.19
N LYS A 16 -19.28 -17.99 -8.85
CA LYS A 16 -18.23 -18.84 -9.42
C LYS A 16 -17.45 -18.04 -10.48
N GLY A 17 -16.13 -17.89 -10.28
CA GLY A 17 -15.23 -17.24 -11.22
C GLY A 17 -14.96 -15.76 -10.95
N CYS A 18 -15.34 -15.25 -9.78
CA CYS A 18 -15.02 -13.89 -9.35
C CYS A 18 -13.95 -13.96 -8.26
N PHE A 19 -12.89 -13.17 -8.42
CA PHE A 19 -11.79 -13.06 -7.46
C PHE A 19 -12.32 -12.63 -6.10
N ASP A 20 -11.86 -13.28 -5.02
CA ASP A 20 -12.16 -12.80 -3.67
C ASP A 20 -11.50 -11.44 -3.47
N THR A 21 -12.18 -10.54 -2.74
CA THR A 21 -11.65 -9.21 -2.43
C THR A 21 -11.11 -9.19 -1.02
N VAL A 22 -9.86 -8.78 -0.88
CA VAL A 22 -9.21 -8.55 0.41
C VAL A 22 -9.11 -7.04 0.61
N ILE A 23 -9.71 -6.54 1.68
CA ILE A 23 -9.60 -5.14 2.07
C ILE A 23 -8.48 -5.02 3.10
N ILE A 24 -7.47 -4.23 2.78
CA ILE A 24 -6.42 -3.83 3.71
C ILE A 24 -6.66 -2.40 4.19
N TRP A 25 -6.51 -2.20 5.49
CA TRP A 25 -6.68 -0.90 6.13
C TRP A 25 -5.36 -0.14 6.24
N GLU A 26 -5.44 1.12 6.67
CA GLU A 26 -4.30 1.98 6.99
C GLU A 26 -3.15 1.25 7.71
N GLY A 27 -1.93 1.56 7.24
CA GLY A 27 -0.70 1.03 7.81
C GLY A 27 -0.42 -0.44 7.45
N VAL A 28 -1.31 -1.10 6.69
CA VAL A 28 -1.10 -2.45 6.17
C VAL A 28 -0.62 -2.38 4.72
N ALA A 29 0.50 -3.03 4.43
CA ALA A 29 0.96 -3.27 3.07
C ALA A 29 0.66 -4.72 2.66
N ALA A 30 0.38 -4.92 1.39
CA ALA A 30 0.12 -6.22 0.79
C ALA A 30 1.03 -6.44 -0.41
N VAL A 31 1.64 -7.63 -0.48
CA VAL A 31 2.41 -8.07 -1.64
C VAL A 31 1.73 -9.27 -2.27
N GLN A 32 1.37 -9.14 -3.54
CA GLN A 32 0.77 -10.20 -4.33
C GLN A 32 1.81 -10.78 -5.29
N SER A 33 1.90 -12.12 -5.31
CA SER A 33 2.67 -12.88 -6.28
C SER A 33 1.75 -13.92 -6.94
N ASP A 34 2.05 -14.28 -8.19
CA ASP A 34 1.34 -15.35 -8.89
C ASP A 34 1.65 -16.75 -8.31
N SER A 35 2.75 -16.88 -7.56
CA SER A 35 3.32 -18.16 -7.15
C SER A 35 3.38 -18.38 -5.64
N SER A 36 2.98 -17.38 -4.85
CA SER A 36 3.02 -17.43 -3.39
C SER A 36 1.72 -16.93 -2.76
N PRO A 37 1.44 -17.32 -1.50
CA PRO A 37 0.31 -16.76 -0.75
C PRO A 37 0.41 -15.24 -0.64
N LEU A 38 -0.74 -14.56 -0.50
CA LEU A 38 -0.77 -13.13 -0.22
C LEU A 38 0.01 -12.81 1.07
N GLN A 39 1.01 -11.93 0.96
CA GLN A 39 1.82 -11.49 2.09
C GLN A 39 1.32 -10.14 2.58
N LEU A 40 1.03 -10.03 3.87
CA LEU A 40 0.62 -8.80 4.53
C LEU A 40 1.69 -8.33 5.50
N TYR A 41 1.87 -7.02 5.58
CA TYR A 41 2.89 -6.36 6.38
C TYR A 41 2.28 -5.24 7.20
N LYS A 42 2.67 -5.11 8.47
CA LYS A 42 2.23 -4.02 9.34
C LYS A 42 3.30 -3.70 10.38
N PHE A 43 3.43 -2.43 10.73
CA PHE A 43 4.20 -2.05 11.91
C PHE A 43 3.47 -2.46 13.20
N ILE A 44 4.19 -3.06 14.13
CA ILE A 44 3.77 -3.26 15.52
C ILE A 44 4.98 -2.93 16.39
N ASP A 45 4.85 -1.95 17.29
CA ASP A 45 5.92 -1.50 18.18
C ASP A 45 7.25 -1.22 17.45
N ASP A 46 7.18 -0.49 16.32
CA ASP A 46 8.28 -0.12 15.41
C ASP A 46 8.89 -1.24 14.56
N ASP A 47 8.53 -2.49 14.80
CA ASP A 47 8.94 -3.62 13.98
C ASP A 47 7.93 -3.92 12.86
N VAL A 48 8.41 -4.33 11.69
CA VAL A 48 7.54 -4.77 10.58
C VAL A 48 7.24 -6.26 10.76
N PHE A 49 5.98 -6.58 11.00
CA PHE A 49 5.47 -7.93 11.09
C PHE A 49 4.90 -8.39 9.75
N GLN A 50 5.16 -9.65 9.41
CA GLN A 50 4.63 -10.31 8.22
C GLN A 50 3.57 -11.35 8.61
N LEU A 51 2.49 -11.41 7.84
CA LEU A 51 1.47 -12.45 7.90
C LEU A 51 1.23 -13.01 6.49
N GLU A 52 1.23 -14.33 6.35
CA GLU A 52 0.84 -15.00 5.10
C GLU A 52 -0.63 -15.41 5.17
N LEU A 53 -1.39 -15.02 4.16
CA LEU A 53 -2.76 -15.47 3.97
C LEU A 53 -2.79 -16.51 2.85
N PRO A 54 -3.33 -17.72 3.09
CA PRO A 54 -3.38 -18.80 2.11
C PRO A 54 -4.49 -18.57 1.09
N VAL A 55 -4.48 -17.41 0.44
CA VAL A 55 -5.36 -16.99 -0.64
C VAL A 55 -4.51 -16.68 -1.86
N SER A 56 -4.96 -17.16 -3.02
CA SER A 56 -4.40 -16.86 -4.35
C SER A 56 -5.50 -16.24 -5.20
N ASP A 57 -5.13 -15.49 -6.23
CA ASP A 57 -6.09 -14.86 -7.14
C ASP A 57 -7.12 -13.99 -6.39
N VAL A 58 -6.64 -12.97 -5.68
CA VAL A 58 -7.48 -12.01 -4.97
C VAL A 58 -7.25 -10.59 -5.50
N ILE A 59 -8.28 -9.76 -5.41
CA ILE A 59 -8.14 -8.32 -5.62
C ILE A 59 -7.87 -7.70 -4.26
N VAL A 60 -6.70 -7.09 -4.10
CA VAL A 60 -6.41 -6.28 -2.91
C VAL A 60 -6.95 -4.87 -3.15
N VAL A 61 -7.86 -4.46 -2.27
CA VAL A 61 -8.37 -3.10 -2.19
C VAL A 61 -7.78 -2.47 -0.93
N SER A 62 -7.27 -1.25 -1.07
CA SER A 62 -6.73 -0.47 0.03
C SER A 62 -7.78 0.55 0.45
N GLU A 63 -8.19 0.52 1.72
CA GLU A 63 -9.01 1.55 2.36
C GLU A 63 -8.21 2.23 3.48
N GLY A 64 -8.49 3.49 3.75
CA GLY A 64 -7.67 4.29 4.66
C GLY A 64 -8.17 5.71 4.78
N TYR A 65 -7.69 6.43 5.79
CA TYR A 65 -8.07 7.83 5.96
C TYR A 65 -7.55 8.68 4.80
N TRP A 66 -8.30 9.74 4.46
CA TRP A 66 -7.88 10.80 3.53
C TRP A 66 -6.47 11.36 3.75
N SER A 67 -5.98 11.36 5.00
CA SER A 67 -4.63 11.80 5.36
C SER A 67 -3.52 10.83 4.92
N CYS A 68 -3.87 9.60 4.56
CA CYS A 68 -2.97 8.59 4.03
C CYS A 68 -2.79 8.74 2.51
N VAL A 69 -1.83 7.97 2.00
CA VAL A 69 -1.48 7.90 0.59
C VAL A 69 -1.49 6.45 0.16
N GLU A 70 -2.16 6.15 -0.96
CA GLU A 70 -2.12 4.81 -1.57
C GLU A 70 -0.86 4.71 -2.42
N ILE A 71 0.00 3.77 -2.07
CA ILE A 71 1.18 3.40 -2.83
C ILE A 71 0.88 2.09 -3.54
N ARG A 72 1.02 2.11 -4.87
CA ARG A 72 1.02 0.91 -5.70
C ARG A 72 2.39 0.72 -6.30
N GLY A 73 2.95 -0.46 -6.17
CA GLY A 73 4.27 -0.78 -6.69
C GLY A 73 4.27 -2.05 -7.52
N ARG A 74 5.28 -2.20 -8.36
CA ARG A 74 5.62 -3.48 -8.98
C ARG A 74 7.11 -3.73 -8.81
N PHE A 75 7.45 -4.90 -8.32
CA PHE A 75 8.82 -5.37 -8.17
C PHE A 75 9.37 -5.93 -9.48
N THR A 76 10.69 -5.99 -9.60
CA THR A 76 11.36 -6.53 -10.80
C THR A 76 11.09 -8.02 -11.04
N ASN A 77 10.74 -8.77 -10.00
CA ASN A 77 10.34 -10.18 -10.09
C ASN A 77 8.88 -10.37 -10.57
N GLY A 78 8.10 -9.29 -10.71
CA GLY A 78 6.70 -9.32 -11.14
C GLY A 78 5.69 -9.11 -10.01
N ASP A 79 6.11 -9.25 -8.75
CA ASP A 79 5.23 -9.06 -7.59
C ASP A 79 4.67 -7.63 -7.53
N THR A 80 3.49 -7.48 -6.96
CA THR A 80 2.82 -6.17 -6.85
C THR A 80 2.60 -5.78 -5.41
N LEU A 81 2.78 -4.51 -5.12
CA LEU A 81 2.60 -3.89 -3.81
C LEU A 81 1.34 -3.03 -3.82
N VAL A 82 0.55 -3.12 -2.75
CA VAL A 82 -0.48 -2.15 -2.40
C VAL A 82 -0.29 -1.76 -0.94
N TYR A 83 -0.25 -0.46 -0.64
CA TYR A 83 -0.01 0.02 0.72
C TYR A 83 -0.64 1.38 0.98
N HIS A 84 -1.43 1.51 2.05
CA HIS A 84 -1.83 2.81 2.58
C HIS A 84 -0.84 3.31 3.65
N ALA A 85 -0.02 4.29 3.27
CA ALA A 85 1.01 4.85 4.12
C ALA A 85 0.61 6.21 4.71
N GLU A 86 0.98 6.42 5.97
CA GLU A 86 0.73 7.65 6.71
C GLU A 86 1.78 8.73 6.39
N THR A 87 3.06 8.35 6.37
CA THR A 87 4.19 9.26 6.11
C THR A 87 5.20 8.66 5.14
N PRO A 88 5.96 9.50 4.40
CA PRO A 88 7.06 9.05 3.54
C PRO A 88 8.12 8.20 4.24
N GLU A 89 8.46 8.52 5.49
CA GLU A 89 9.51 7.85 6.26
C GLU A 89 9.10 6.41 6.58
N ARG A 90 7.91 6.24 7.17
CA ARG A 90 7.33 4.91 7.43
C ARG A 90 7.12 4.13 6.14
N ALA A 91 6.75 4.82 5.07
CA ALA A 91 6.61 4.20 3.77
C ALA A 91 7.94 3.61 3.26
N CYS A 92 9.02 4.37 3.42
CA CYS A 92 10.35 3.97 3.00
C CYS A 92 10.86 2.76 3.79
N GLU A 93 10.68 2.77 5.10
CA GLU A 93 11.07 1.66 5.99
C GLU A 93 10.31 0.37 5.66
N MET A 94 8.98 0.46 5.48
CA MET A 94 8.14 -0.68 5.10
C MET A 94 8.60 -1.27 3.77
N ILE A 95 8.74 -0.43 2.74
CA ILE A 95 9.11 -0.88 1.39
C ILE A 95 10.53 -1.45 1.36
N SER A 96 11.47 -0.87 2.11
CA SER A 96 12.84 -1.39 2.23
C SER A 96 12.85 -2.77 2.86
N THR A 97 12.05 -2.96 3.92
CA THR A 97 11.90 -4.27 4.58
C THR A 97 11.31 -5.30 3.64
N ILE A 98 10.22 -4.95 2.95
CA ILE A 98 9.59 -5.83 1.97
C ILE A 98 10.57 -6.20 0.86
N SER A 99 11.25 -5.21 0.26
CA SER A 99 12.22 -5.41 -0.82
C SER A 99 13.33 -6.39 -0.42
N SER A 100 13.81 -6.30 0.83
CA SER A 100 14.81 -7.23 1.36
C SER A 100 14.28 -8.66 1.54
N GLN A 101 13.00 -8.83 1.84
CA GLN A 101 12.39 -10.14 2.08
C GLN A 101 11.97 -10.84 0.79
N VAL A 102 11.48 -10.09 -0.19
CA VAL A 102 11.12 -10.62 -1.52
C VAL A 102 12.33 -10.74 -2.46
N ASP A 103 13.52 -10.34 -1.99
CA ASP A 103 14.78 -10.30 -2.76
C ASP A 103 14.60 -9.61 -4.13
N SER A 104 13.91 -8.48 -4.13
CA SER A 104 13.58 -7.74 -5.35
C SER A 104 13.48 -6.24 -5.10
N SER A 105 13.81 -5.44 -6.10
CA SER A 105 13.66 -3.98 -6.05
C SER A 105 12.39 -3.51 -6.76
N LEU A 106 11.87 -2.34 -6.36
CA LEU A 106 10.72 -1.71 -7.03
C LEU A 106 11.10 -1.20 -8.42
N ALA A 107 10.49 -1.79 -9.44
CA ALA A 107 10.63 -1.39 -10.83
C ALA A 107 9.77 -0.18 -11.19
N GLU A 108 8.60 -0.06 -10.57
CA GLU A 108 7.69 1.08 -10.72
C GLU A 108 6.92 1.36 -9.43
N ILE A 109 6.57 2.63 -9.24
CA ILE A 109 5.75 3.10 -8.13
C ILE A 109 4.75 4.16 -8.59
N VAL A 110 3.52 4.06 -8.10
CA VAL A 110 2.47 5.05 -8.27
C VAL A 110 1.99 5.44 -6.88
N VAL A 111 1.97 6.73 -6.61
CA VAL A 111 1.57 7.31 -5.33
C VAL A 111 0.31 8.13 -5.59
N ARG A 112 -0.81 7.76 -4.95
CA ARG A 112 -2.10 8.45 -5.07
C ARG A 112 -2.46 9.10 -3.74
N LEU A 113 -2.70 10.41 -3.74
CA LEU A 113 -3.03 11.15 -2.53
C LEU A 113 -4.07 12.25 -2.78
N ASP A 114 -4.84 12.59 -1.74
CA ASP A 114 -5.47 13.91 -1.66
C ASP A 114 -4.35 14.93 -1.36
N PRO A 115 -4.14 15.97 -2.20
CA PRO A 115 -3.18 17.03 -1.90
C PRO A 115 -3.58 17.86 -0.68
N ASP A 116 -4.88 17.91 -0.37
CA ASP A 116 -5.47 18.65 0.74
C ASP A 116 -6.42 17.71 1.53
N PRO A 117 -5.90 16.67 2.22
CA PRO A 117 -6.67 16.03 3.27
C PRO A 117 -7.00 17.14 4.28
N LEU A 118 -7.99 17.12 5.14
CA LEU A 118 -8.44 18.33 5.88
C LEU A 118 -9.12 19.41 5.03
N ARG A 119 -8.84 19.55 3.72
CA ARG A 119 -9.54 20.47 2.79
C ARG A 119 -9.47 21.93 3.26
N LEU A 120 -8.30 22.33 3.74
CA LEU A 120 -8.07 23.64 4.36
C LEU A 120 -7.73 24.72 3.33
N LEU A 121 -7.47 24.33 2.07
CA LEU A 121 -7.04 25.20 0.97
C LEU A 121 -5.74 25.96 1.25
N ASP A 122 -4.88 25.42 2.12
CA ASP A 122 -3.57 25.98 2.40
C ASP A 122 -2.56 25.57 1.34
N SER A 123 -2.33 26.46 0.38
CA SER A 123 -1.40 26.24 -0.73
C SER A 123 0.01 25.82 -0.29
N LEU A 124 0.50 26.29 0.86
CA LEU A 124 1.83 25.93 1.33
C LEU A 124 1.87 24.48 1.80
N SER A 125 0.95 24.09 2.69
CA SER A 125 0.84 22.71 3.17
C SER A 125 0.59 21.72 2.02
N ILE A 126 -0.26 22.09 1.06
CA ILE A 126 -0.51 21.30 -0.15
C ILE A 126 0.77 21.09 -0.95
N SER A 127 1.53 22.16 -1.22
CA SER A 127 2.79 22.07 -1.97
C SER A 127 3.81 21.21 -1.23
N THR A 128 3.98 21.42 0.08
CA THR A 128 4.91 20.65 0.90
C THR A 128 4.59 19.16 0.86
N ARG A 129 3.33 18.78 1.03
CA ARG A 129 2.90 17.38 0.96
C ARG A 129 3.18 16.77 -0.41
N LEU A 130 2.90 17.48 -1.50
CA LEU A 130 3.19 17.00 -2.85
C LEU A 130 4.69 16.81 -3.09
N ASP A 131 5.51 17.75 -2.62
CA ASP A 131 6.97 17.69 -2.76
C ASP A 131 7.54 16.50 -1.97
N GLU A 132 7.10 16.30 -0.73
CA GLU A 132 7.53 15.17 0.13
C GLU A 132 7.26 13.82 -0.54
N TRP A 133 6.03 13.59 -1.00
CA TRP A 133 5.65 12.34 -1.66
C TRP A 133 6.29 12.17 -3.04
N THR A 134 6.62 13.27 -3.73
CA THR A 134 7.38 13.25 -4.98
C THR A 134 8.82 12.83 -4.75
N VAL A 135 9.50 13.42 -3.76
CA VAL A 135 10.89 13.06 -3.39
C VAL A 135 10.95 11.59 -2.96
N PHE A 136 9.97 11.16 -2.16
CA PHE A 136 9.82 9.76 -1.77
C PHE A 136 9.74 8.83 -2.99
N ALA A 137 8.81 9.08 -3.92
CA ALA A 137 8.59 8.21 -5.07
C ALA A 137 9.83 8.15 -5.99
N GLN A 138 10.50 9.30 -6.19
CA GLN A 138 11.77 9.40 -6.92
C GLN A 138 12.90 8.61 -6.27
N SER A 139 12.96 8.57 -4.95
CA SER A 139 14.03 7.88 -4.22
C SER A 139 13.95 6.35 -4.37
N LEU A 140 12.75 5.81 -4.57
CA LEU A 140 12.50 4.37 -4.57
C LEU A 140 12.54 3.73 -5.96
N SER A 141 12.19 4.45 -7.02
CA SER A 141 12.12 3.87 -8.36
C SER A 141 12.44 4.88 -9.46
N LYS A 142 13.02 4.39 -10.56
CA LYS A 142 13.25 5.19 -11.76
C LYS A 142 11.95 5.52 -12.50
N LYS A 143 10.94 4.63 -12.40
CA LYS A 143 9.62 4.84 -13.00
C LYS A 143 8.64 5.13 -11.89
N TRP A 144 8.33 6.40 -11.70
CA TRP A 144 7.46 6.85 -10.62
C TRP A 144 6.39 7.79 -11.15
N THR A 145 5.27 7.87 -10.44
CA THR A 145 4.20 8.83 -10.73
C THR A 145 3.51 9.22 -9.42
N VAL A 146 3.26 10.51 -9.24
CA VAL A 146 2.41 11.05 -8.17
C VAL A 146 1.11 11.54 -8.79
N VAL A 147 -0.01 11.09 -8.25
CA VAL A 147 -1.37 11.39 -8.75
C VAL A 147 -2.15 12.07 -7.64
N CYS A 148 -2.60 13.28 -7.90
CA CYS A 148 -3.56 13.97 -7.04
C CYS A 148 -4.95 13.38 -7.28
N ASP A 149 -5.55 12.84 -6.22
CA ASP A 149 -6.86 12.22 -6.26
C ASP A 149 -7.67 12.67 -5.05
N SER A 150 -8.59 13.62 -5.27
CA SER A 150 -9.50 14.12 -4.23
C SER A 150 -10.69 13.19 -3.94
N SER A 151 -10.74 12.05 -4.64
CA SER A 151 -11.76 11.00 -4.51
C SER A 151 -11.23 9.73 -3.82
N MET A 152 -10.06 9.80 -3.19
CA MET A 152 -9.49 8.70 -2.41
C MET A 152 -10.53 8.10 -1.45
N PRO A 153 -10.71 6.77 -1.45
CA PRO A 153 -11.74 6.08 -0.66
C PRO A 153 -11.52 6.25 0.85
N MET A 154 -12.63 6.25 1.61
CA MET A 154 -12.64 6.15 3.08
C MET A 154 -12.53 4.70 3.52
#